data_AF-A0A920M1C1-F1
#
_entry.id   AF-A0A920M1C1-F1
#
_cell.length_a   1.000
_cell.length_b   1.000
_cell.length_c   1.000
_cell.angle_alpha   90.00
_cell.angle_beta   90.00
_cell.angle_gamma   90.00
#
_symmetry.space_group_name_H-M   'P 1'
#
loop_
_entity.id
_entity.type
_entity.pdbx_description
1 polymer ?
#
loop_
_entity_poly.entity_id
_entity_poly.type
_entity_poly.pdbx_seq_one_letter_code
_entity_poly.pdbx_strand_id
1 'polypeptide(L)' 'MSKKTLGLPFDIHGGGRDLIFPHHENEIAQSCCSSANIEDPTSYAKYWMHNGL' A
#
# COMPACT_ATOMS: atom_id res chain seq x y z
N MET A 1 0.60 -10.23 -0.67
CA MET A 1 1.42 -10.91 -1.69
C MET A 1 2.62 -10.06 -2.11
N SER A 2 2.41 -8.78 -2.42
CA SER A 2 3.40 -7.80 -2.88
C SER A 2 4.72 -7.84 -2.08
N LYS A 3 4.65 -7.81 -0.74
CA LYS A 3 5.82 -7.91 0.17
C LYS A 3 6.77 -9.06 -0.16
N LYS A 4 6.25 -10.25 -0.49
CA LYS A 4 7.07 -11.44 -0.74
C LYS A 4 7.86 -11.33 -2.04
N THR A 5 7.29 -10.67 -3.05
CA THR A 5 7.87 -10.60 -4.39
C THR A 5 8.73 -9.35 -4.57
N LEU A 6 8.31 -8.22 -4.00
CA LEU A 6 8.92 -6.90 -4.25
C LEU A 6 9.76 -6.39 -3.07
N GLY A 7 9.60 -6.98 -1.88
CA GLY A 7 10.06 -6.36 -0.64
C GLY A 7 9.21 -5.14 -0.27
N LEU A 8 9.43 -4.60 0.93
CA LEU A 8 8.79 -3.38 1.40
C LEU A 8 9.86 -2.40 1.94
N PRO A 9 9.69 -1.08 1.76
CA PRO A 9 8.71 -0.46 0.87
C PRO A 9 9.15 -0.56 -0.60
N PHE A 10 8.20 -0.78 -1.52
CA PHE A 10 8.46 -0.71 -2.97
C PHE A 10 8.01 0.64 -3.55
N ASP A 11 8.39 0.91 -4.79
CA ASP A 11 8.26 2.28 -5.33
C ASP A 11 6.83 2.65 -5.71
N ILE A 12 6.13 1.84 -6.51
CA ILE A 12 4.81 2.18 -7.06
C ILE A 12 3.80 1.07 -6.78
N HIS A 13 2.68 1.42 -6.16
CA HIS A 13 1.48 0.58 -6.08
C HIS A 13 0.33 1.22 -6.85
N GLY A 14 -0.38 0.43 -7.67
CA GLY A 14 -1.42 0.92 -8.56
C GLY A 14 -2.76 0.20 -8.41
N GLY A 15 -3.85 0.86 -8.79
CA GLY A 15 -5.20 0.29 -8.79
C GLY A 15 -6.24 1.21 -9.43
N GLY A 16 -7.51 0.79 -9.42
CA GLY A 16 -8.64 1.67 -9.77
C GLY A 16 -8.94 2.68 -8.65
N ARG A 17 -9.54 3.84 -8.96
CA ARG A 17 -9.91 4.87 -7.98
C ARG A 17 -10.84 4.33 -6.87
N ASP A 18 -11.69 3.38 -7.21
CA ASP A 18 -12.56 2.63 -6.30
C ASP A 18 -11.78 1.84 -5.24
N LEU A 19 -10.51 1.55 -5.47
CA LEU A 19 -9.67 0.81 -4.54
C LEU A 19 -8.98 1.69 -3.51
N ILE A 20 -9.03 3.03 -3.62
CA ILE A 20 -8.47 3.94 -2.60
C ILE A 20 -9.01 3.54 -1.22
N PHE A 21 -10.33 3.40 -1.12
CA PHE A 21 -11.01 2.95 0.09
C PHE A 21 -12.08 1.89 -0.25
N PRO A 22 -12.17 0.79 0.51
CA PRO A 22 -11.37 0.45 1.69
C PRO A 22 -10.10 -0.34 1.37
N HIS A 23 -9.91 -0.75 0.11
CA HIS A 23 -8.91 -1.77 -0.23
C HIS A 23 -7.46 -1.34 0.06
N HIS A 24 -6.99 -0.25 -0.54
CA HIS A 24 -5.60 0.22 -0.38
C HIS A 24 -5.33 0.75 1.02
N GLU A 25 -6.30 1.40 1.66
CA GLU A 25 -6.18 1.74 3.09
C GLU A 25 -6.00 0.50 3.97
N ASN A 26 -6.72 -0.60 3.69
CA ASN A 26 -6.51 -1.86 4.39
C ASN A 26 -5.14 -2.49 4.09
N GLU A 27 -4.63 -2.38 2.86
CA GLU A 27 -3.28 -2.86 2.53
C GLU A 27 -2.19 -2.08 3.28
N ILE A 28 -2.33 -0.76 3.40
CA ILE A 28 -1.45 0.09 4.22
C ILE A 28 -1.53 -0.36 5.68
N ALA A 29 -2.74 -0.44 6.25
CA ALA A 29 -2.92 -0.80 7.65
C ALA A 29 -2.31 -2.17 7.99
N GLN A 30 -2.54 -3.18 7.14
CA GLN A 30 -1.95 -4.52 7.30
C GLN A 30 -0.42 -4.46 7.26
N SER A 31 0.14 -3.66 6.36
CA SER A 31 1.59 -3.56 6.17
C SER A 31 2.27 -2.82 7.33
N CYS A 32 1.72 -1.69 7.78
CA CYS A 32 2.18 -0.95 8.94
C CYS A 32 2.17 -1.83 10.21
N CYS A 33 1.05 -2.51 10.47
CA CYS A 33 0.93 -3.42 11.62
C CYS A 33 1.92 -4.58 11.54
N SER A 34 2.07 -5.22 10.37
CA SER A 34 2.97 -6.38 10.21
C SER A 34 4.47 -6.04 10.23
N SER A 35 4.82 -4.77 10.00
CA SER A 35 6.20 -4.27 9.99
C SER A 35 6.59 -3.51 11.26
N ALA A 36 5.66 -3.39 12.23
CA ALA A 36 5.79 -2.55 13.42
C ALA A 36 6.00 -1.05 13.12
N ASN A 37 5.73 -0.61 11.90
CA ASN A 37 5.81 0.78 11.45
C ASN A 37 4.42 1.43 11.45
N ILE A 38 3.75 1.40 12.60
CA ILE A 38 2.31 1.75 12.73
C ILE A 38 2.03 3.20 12.26
N GLU A 39 2.97 4.10 12.51
CA GLU A 39 2.85 5.53 12.17
C GLU A 39 3.39 5.89 10.78
N ASP A 40 3.92 4.93 10.02
CA ASP A 40 4.52 5.18 8.69
C ASP A 40 3.72 4.49 7.56
N PRO A 41 2.76 5.20 6.93
CA PRO A 41 1.99 4.67 5.80
C PRO A 41 2.82 4.45 4.54
N THR A 42 4.04 4.99 4.46
CA THR A 42 4.97 4.74 3.34
C THR A 42 5.67 3.39 3.45
N SER A 43 5.49 2.68 4.57
CA SER A 43 6.07 1.35 4.81
C SER A 43 5.60 0.28 3.82
N TYR A 44 4.52 0.51 3.07
CA TYR A 44 4.08 -0.35 1.97
C TYR A 44 4.63 0.09 0.61
N ALA A 45 4.25 1.28 0.15
CA ALA A 45 4.64 1.84 -1.15
C ALA A 45 4.88 3.35 -1.06
N LYS A 46 5.84 3.86 -1.83
CA LYS A 46 6.19 5.30 -1.85
C LYS A 46 5.19 6.13 -2.66
N TYR A 47 4.70 5.58 -3.76
CA TYR A 47 3.80 6.26 -4.68
C TYR A 47 2.57 5.39 -4.97
N TRP A 48 1.39 6.01 -4.89
CA TRP A 48 0.12 5.39 -5.24
C TRP A 48 -0.40 5.98 -6.54
N MET A 49 -0.76 5.12 -7.49
CA MET A 49 -1.32 5.53 -8.78
C MET A 49 -2.71 4.93 -8.96
N HIS A 50 -3.70 5.80 -9.11
CA HIS A 50 -5.09 5.40 -9.30
C HIS A 50 -5.60 5.87 -10.66
N ASN A 51 -6.25 4.98 -11.40
CA ASN A 51 -6.93 5.32 -12.64
C ASN A 51 -8.46 5.28 -12.48
N GLY A 52 -9.17 5.98 -13.37
CA GLY A 52 -10.63 6.11 -13.33
C GLY A 52 -11.11 7.45 -12.78
N LEU A 53 -12.37 7.79 -13.09
CA LEU A 53 -13.04 8.99 -12.61
C LEU A 53 -13.63 8.81 -11.22
#